data_AF-A0A316HK40-F1
#
_entry.id   AF-A0A316HK40-F1
#
_cell.length_a   1.000
_cell.length_b   1.000
_cell.length_c   1.000
_cell.angle_alpha   90.00
_cell.angle_beta   90.00
_cell.angle_gamma   90.00
#
_symmetry.space_group_name_H-M   'P 1'
#
loop_
_entity.id
_entity.type
_entity.pdbx_description
1 polymer ?
#
loop_
_entity_poly.entity_id
_entity_poly.type
_entity_poly.pdbx_seq_one_letter_code
_entity_poly.pdbx_strand_id
1 'polypeptide(L)'
;MRDEERRPPPGVLEQGWRTKGGRTYHNDPGCEWLQKGQNRLRLIGKDTHEVVPVRWADVGPGQLQPCDHCCAPAWLERHGRAQVSEKPCLVMSDDRWWEGTLIWESSRRPDGLWWATVTYRKQGQMVTEVRSQHDIRAR
;
A
#
# COMPACT_ATOMS: atom_id res chain seq x y z
N MET A 1 -22.10 -12.64 -12.99
CA MET A 1 -22.23 -11.19 -12.72
C MET A 1 -20.82 -10.63 -12.67
N ARG A 2 -20.58 -9.53 -13.40
CA ARG A 2 -19.36 -9.27 -14.19
C ARG A 2 -18.18 -8.72 -13.36
N ASP A 3 -16.97 -9.18 -13.67
CA ASP A 3 -15.69 -8.81 -13.03
C ASP A 3 -15.32 -7.31 -13.12
N GLU A 4 -16.09 -6.51 -13.85
CA GLU A 4 -15.85 -5.07 -14.07
C GLU A 4 -16.13 -4.21 -12.83
N GLU A 5 -17.10 -4.58 -11.99
CA GLU A 5 -17.46 -3.81 -10.77
C GLU A 5 -16.44 -3.95 -9.63
N ARG A 6 -15.55 -4.94 -9.71
CA ARG A 6 -14.48 -5.15 -8.72
C ARG A 6 -13.23 -4.33 -9.00
N ARG A 7 -13.09 -3.79 -10.22
CA ARG A 7 -11.95 -2.94 -10.56
C ARG A 7 -12.12 -1.57 -9.92
N PRO A 8 -11.05 -0.99 -9.35
CA PRO A 8 -11.12 0.35 -8.81
C PRO A 8 -11.35 1.36 -9.95
N PRO A 9 -12.11 2.44 -9.69
CA PRO A 9 -12.27 3.53 -10.65
C PRO A 9 -10.94 4.25 -10.91
N PRO A 10 -10.84 5.04 -11.98
CA PRO A 10 -9.65 5.86 -12.24
C PRO A 10 -9.28 6.70 -11.02
N GLY A 11 -8.00 6.72 -10.67
CA GLY A 11 -7.53 7.45 -9.49
C GLY A 11 -7.56 6.64 -8.19
N VAL A 12 -8.15 5.44 -8.18
CA VAL A 12 -8.22 4.58 -6.98
C VAL A 12 -7.29 3.37 -7.15
N LEU A 13 -6.47 3.09 -6.14
CA LEU A 13 -5.62 1.91 -6.11
C LEU A 13 -6.41 0.68 -5.66
N GLU A 14 -5.91 -0.53 -5.94
CA GLU A 14 -6.56 -1.78 -5.49
C GLU A 14 -6.56 -1.94 -3.96
N GLN A 15 -5.48 -1.50 -3.32
CA GLN A 15 -5.29 -1.50 -1.88
C GLN A 15 -5.16 -0.07 -1.38
N GLY A 16 -5.90 0.24 -0.32
CA GLY A 16 -5.92 1.55 0.28
C GLY A 16 -6.25 1.48 1.76
N TRP A 17 -6.73 2.59 2.28
CA TRP A 17 -6.99 2.79 3.70
C TRP A 17 -8.31 3.51 3.93
N ARG A 18 -8.90 3.26 5.10
CA ARG A 18 -10.05 4.02 5.63
C ARG A 18 -9.95 4.10 7.14
N THR A 19 -10.69 5.02 7.75
CA THR A 19 -10.98 4.92 9.18
C THR A 19 -11.93 3.75 9.43
N LYS A 20 -11.77 3.04 10.55
CA LYS A 20 -12.69 1.93 10.93
C LYS A 20 -14.12 2.48 11.04
N GLY A 21 -15.03 1.94 10.23
CA GLY A 21 -16.41 2.41 10.12
C GLY A 21 -16.61 3.65 9.22
N GLY A 22 -15.53 4.22 8.69
CA GLY A 22 -15.57 5.34 7.75
C GLY A 22 -15.98 4.94 6.34
N ARG A 23 -16.46 5.94 5.58
CA ARG A 23 -16.95 5.79 4.20
C ARG A 23 -16.01 6.35 3.14
N THR A 24 -14.87 6.94 3.52
CA THR A 24 -13.92 7.52 2.58
C THR A 24 -12.74 6.57 2.37
N TYR A 25 -12.44 6.29 1.10
CA TYR A 25 -11.28 5.51 0.69
C TYR A 25 -10.09 6.44 0.43
N HIS A 26 -8.92 6.06 0.92
CA HIS A 26 -7.68 6.77 0.71
C HIS A 26 -6.64 5.87 0.06
N ASN A 27 -5.94 6.38 -0.96
CA ASN A 27 -4.76 5.72 -1.54
C ASN A 27 -3.49 5.87 -0.69
N ASP A 28 -3.54 6.66 0.39
CA ASP A 28 -2.38 6.97 1.23
C ASP A 28 -2.84 7.10 2.69
N PRO A 29 -2.29 6.31 3.63
CA PRO A 29 -2.61 6.45 5.06
C PRO A 29 -2.07 7.77 5.65
N GLY A 30 -1.10 8.40 4.97
CA GLY A 30 -0.58 9.72 5.26
C GLY A 30 -1.36 10.88 4.62
N CYS A 31 -2.47 10.59 3.92
CA CYS A 31 -3.27 11.64 3.27
C CYS A 31 -3.64 12.76 4.25
N GLU A 32 -3.33 14.00 3.88
CA GLU A 32 -3.57 15.18 4.73
C GLU A 32 -5.03 15.29 5.18
N TRP A 33 -5.99 14.94 4.30
CA TRP A 33 -7.41 15.03 4.60
C TRP A 33 -7.87 13.96 5.60
N LEU A 34 -7.28 12.76 5.54
CA LEU A 34 -7.48 11.72 6.54
C LEU A 34 -6.99 12.22 7.92
N GLN A 35 -5.79 12.80 7.95
CA GLN A 35 -5.19 13.34 9.17
C GLN A 35 -5.99 14.53 9.74
N LYS A 36 -6.45 15.44 8.88
CA LYS A 36 -7.34 16.56 9.27
C LYS A 36 -8.65 16.05 9.88
N GLY A 37 -9.24 14.98 9.32
CA GLY A 37 -10.43 14.34 9.88
C GLY A 37 -10.21 13.83 11.31
N GLN A 38 -9.11 13.10 11.52
CA GLN A 38 -8.73 12.61 12.86
C GLN A 38 -8.45 13.76 13.83
N ASN A 39 -7.69 14.77 13.40
CA ASN A 39 -7.38 15.93 14.22
C ASN A 39 -8.64 16.71 14.61
N ARG A 40 -9.60 16.86 13.68
CA ARG A 40 -10.89 17.50 13.98
C ARG A 40 -11.65 16.74 15.07
N LEU A 41 -11.71 15.41 15.00
CA LEU A 41 -12.36 14.59 16.04
C LEU A 41 -11.71 14.83 17.40
N ARG A 42 -10.37 14.81 17.47
CA ARG A 42 -9.62 15.14 18.70
C ARG A 42 -9.98 16.52 19.24
N LEU A 43 -9.99 17.53 18.38
CA LEU A 43 -10.26 18.92 18.76
C LEU A 43 -11.67 19.12 19.34
N ILE A 44 -12.65 18.36 18.86
CA ILE A 44 -14.03 18.43 19.36
C ILE A 44 -14.31 17.39 20.46
N GLY A 45 -13.27 16.78 21.04
CA GLY A 45 -13.39 15.82 22.15
C GLY A 45 -14.03 14.49 21.77
N LYS A 46 -13.98 14.09 20.50
CA LYS A 46 -14.45 12.79 20.03
C LYS A 46 -13.28 11.83 19.82
N ASP A 47 -13.57 10.54 19.97
CA ASP A 47 -12.59 9.49 19.71
C ASP A 47 -12.17 9.45 18.24
N THR A 48 -10.88 9.27 18.02
CA THR A 48 -10.34 8.92 16.70
C THR A 48 -10.49 7.43 16.45
N HIS A 49 -10.75 7.07 15.20
CA HIS A 49 -10.85 5.67 14.79
C HIS A 49 -9.57 5.20 14.12
N GLU A 50 -9.21 3.94 14.30
CA GLU A 50 -8.05 3.31 13.65
C GLU A 50 -8.12 3.48 12.12
N VAL A 51 -6.96 3.75 11.50
CA VAL A 51 -6.80 3.70 10.05
C VAL A 51 -6.46 2.26 9.66
N VAL A 52 -7.38 1.60 8.96
CA VAL A 52 -7.28 0.19 8.60
C VAL A 52 -7.10 0.01 7.09
N PRO A 53 -6.33 -1.01 6.64
CA PRO A 53 -6.23 -1.34 5.23
C PRO A 53 -7.57 -1.87 4.69
N VAL A 54 -7.87 -1.60 3.43
CA VAL A 54 -9.04 -2.11 2.72
C VAL A 54 -8.72 -2.34 1.24
N ARG A 55 -9.15 -3.48 0.70
CA ARG A 55 -9.11 -3.71 -0.75
C ARG A 55 -10.38 -3.19 -1.39
N TRP A 56 -10.26 -2.55 -2.54
CA TRP A 56 -11.44 -2.07 -3.28
C TRP A 56 -12.39 -3.22 -3.66
N ALA A 57 -11.84 -4.40 -4.00
CA ALA A 57 -12.64 -5.57 -4.35
C ALA A 57 -13.47 -6.14 -3.18
N ASP A 58 -13.13 -5.81 -1.93
CA ASP A 58 -13.80 -6.32 -0.73
C ASP A 58 -14.95 -5.42 -0.27
N VAL A 59 -15.16 -4.28 -0.94
CA VAL A 59 -16.24 -3.34 -0.61
C VAL A 59 -17.33 -3.36 -1.66
N GLY A 60 -18.58 -3.34 -1.18
CA GLY A 60 -19.73 -3.29 -2.08
C GLY A 60 -19.81 -1.95 -2.82
N PRO A 61 -20.43 -1.92 -4.02
CA PRO A 61 -20.66 -0.68 -4.75
C PRO A 61 -21.29 0.40 -3.87
N GLY A 62 -20.73 1.61 -3.89
CA GLY A 62 -21.23 2.76 -3.12
C GLY A 62 -20.93 2.74 -1.61
N GLN A 63 -20.33 1.68 -1.06
CA GLN A 63 -19.95 1.64 0.36
C GLN A 63 -18.83 2.63 0.69
N LEU A 64 -17.85 2.77 -0.21
CA LEU A 64 -16.76 3.72 -0.09
C LEU A 64 -16.82 4.79 -1.19
N GLN A 65 -16.46 6.00 -0.81
CA GLN A 65 -16.27 7.16 -1.69
C GLN A 65 -14.78 7.46 -1.78
N PRO A 66 -14.19 7.54 -2.98
CA PRO A 66 -12.80 7.94 -3.15
C PRO A 66 -12.54 9.33 -2.54
N CYS A 67 -11.39 9.52 -1.92
CA CYS A 67 -10.96 10.83 -1.45
C CYS A 67 -10.58 11.71 -2.64
N ASP A 68 -11.20 12.88 -2.77
CA ASP A 68 -10.91 13.83 -3.87
C ASP A 68 -9.46 14.32 -3.90
N HIS A 69 -8.70 14.14 -2.81
CA HIS A 69 -7.29 14.52 -2.76
C HIS A 69 -6.34 13.40 -3.16
N CYS A 70 -6.24 12.32 -2.37
CA CYS A 70 -5.26 11.26 -2.65
C CYS A 70 -5.71 10.28 -3.74
N CYS A 71 -6.99 10.31 -4.13
CA CYS A 71 -7.51 9.54 -5.26
C CYS A 71 -7.64 10.38 -6.55
N ALA A 72 -7.19 11.64 -6.56
CA ALA A 72 -7.11 12.39 -7.79
C ALA A 72 -6.04 11.82 -8.74
N PRO A 73 -6.28 11.74 -10.06
CA PRO A 73 -5.27 11.26 -11.02
C PRO A 73 -3.93 11.99 -10.92
N ALA A 74 -3.95 13.33 -10.80
CA ALA A 74 -2.73 14.14 -10.64
C ALA A 74 -1.96 13.82 -9.34
N TRP A 75 -2.66 13.38 -8.28
CA TRP A 75 -2.01 12.89 -7.08
C TRP A 75 -1.29 11.57 -7.35
N LEU A 76 -1.92 10.64 -8.09
CA LEU A 76 -1.26 9.39 -8.47
C LEU A 76 -0.05 9.60 -9.38
N GLU A 77 -0.09 10.53 -10.32
CA GLU A 77 1.09 10.84 -11.15
C GLU A 77 2.28 11.31 -10.30
N ARG A 78 2.01 12.10 -9.26
CA ARG A 78 3.03 12.70 -8.39
C ARG A 78 3.48 11.80 -7.24
N HIS A 79 2.56 11.02 -6.68
CA HIS A 79 2.72 10.29 -5.41
C HIS A 79 2.35 8.80 -5.51
N GLY A 80 1.57 8.42 -6.53
CA GLY A 80 1.18 7.04 -6.83
C GLY A 80 2.34 6.13 -7.23
N ARG A 81 3.59 6.61 -7.18
CA ARG A 81 4.81 5.78 -7.10
C ARG A 81 4.90 4.95 -5.80
N ALA A 82 3.95 5.12 -4.88
CA ALA A 82 3.67 4.18 -3.80
C ALA A 82 2.83 2.96 -4.27
N GLN A 83 2.40 2.89 -5.54
CA GLN A 83 2.17 1.60 -6.17
C GLN A 83 3.50 0.86 -6.14
N VAL A 84 3.54 -0.31 -5.49
CA VAL A 84 4.10 -1.60 -5.91
C VAL A 84 5.02 -1.59 -7.15
N SER A 85 5.90 -0.62 -7.26
CA SER A 85 6.92 -0.52 -8.27
C SER A 85 7.94 -1.55 -7.83
N GLU A 86 8.00 -2.61 -8.60
CA GLU A 86 9.16 -3.47 -8.62
C GLU A 86 10.41 -2.59 -8.75
N LYS A 87 11.18 -2.51 -7.68
CA LYS A 87 12.46 -1.79 -7.64
C LYS A 87 13.58 -2.79 -7.85
N PRO A 88 14.57 -2.49 -8.70
CA PRO A 88 15.76 -3.32 -8.80
C PRO A 88 16.43 -3.45 -7.43
N CYS A 89 16.85 -4.67 -7.09
CA CYS A 89 17.51 -4.93 -5.82
C CYS A 89 18.46 -6.12 -5.92
N LEU A 90 19.23 -6.29 -4.86
CA LEU A 90 19.95 -7.53 -4.56
C LEU A 90 19.29 -8.21 -3.36
N VAL A 91 19.06 -9.51 -3.48
CA VAL A 91 18.43 -10.36 -2.44
C VAL A 91 19.46 -11.35 -1.89
N MET A 92 19.59 -11.43 -0.56
CA MET A 92 20.43 -12.42 0.11
C MET A 92 19.75 -13.80 0.11
N SER A 93 20.39 -14.80 -0.48
CA SER A 93 19.94 -16.20 -0.49
C SER A 93 21.14 -17.15 -0.67
N ASP A 94 21.25 -18.16 0.20
CA ASP A 94 22.41 -19.08 0.30
C ASP A 94 23.75 -18.34 0.39
N ASP A 95 23.86 -17.36 1.30
CA ASP A 95 25.05 -16.54 1.52
C ASP A 95 25.56 -15.79 0.26
N ARG A 96 24.67 -15.58 -0.72
CA ARG A 96 24.95 -14.86 -1.96
C ARG A 96 23.87 -13.82 -2.25
N TRP A 97 24.29 -12.76 -2.93
CA TRP A 97 23.40 -11.70 -3.41
C TRP A 97 22.95 -12.02 -4.84
N TRP A 98 21.63 -12.05 -5.06
CA TRP A 98 21.01 -12.33 -6.35
C TRP A 98 20.28 -11.11 -6.88
N GLU A 99 20.38 -10.84 -8.17
CA GLU A 99 19.62 -9.76 -8.81
C GLU A 99 18.13 -10.10 -8.90
N GLY A 100 17.29 -9.15 -8.51
CA GLY A 100 15.85 -9.29 -8.56
C GLY A 100 15.11 -7.96 -8.48
N THR A 101 13.82 -8.05 -8.27
CA THR A 101 12.95 -6.92 -7.98
C THR A 101 12.33 -7.06 -6.59
N LEU A 102 12.06 -5.93 -5.94
CA LEU A 102 11.37 -5.88 -4.66
C LEU A 102 10.14 -4.98 -4.73
N ILE A 103 9.19 -5.28 -3.86
CA ILE A 103 8.05 -4.44 -3.52
C ILE A 103 8.03 -4.33 -2.00
N TRP A 104 8.34 -3.16 -1.45
CA TRP A 104 8.23 -2.91 -0.02
C TRP A 104 6.77 -2.96 0.44
N GLU A 105 6.54 -3.49 1.63
CA GLU A 105 5.31 -3.28 2.38
C GLU A 105 5.10 -1.79 2.64
N SER A 106 3.83 -1.38 2.77
CA SER A 106 3.46 0.02 2.94
C SER A 106 3.74 0.57 4.34
N SER A 107 4.13 -0.28 5.29
CA SER A 107 4.46 0.10 6.66
C SER A 107 5.46 -0.88 7.26
N ARG A 108 6.17 -0.44 8.33
CA ARG A 108 6.98 -1.34 9.15
C ARG A 108 6.09 -2.34 9.88
N ARG A 109 6.61 -3.55 10.07
CA ARG A 109 5.98 -4.57 10.91
C ARG A 109 6.22 -4.28 12.41
N PRO A 110 5.58 -5.02 13.34
CA PRO A 110 5.77 -4.82 14.78
C PRO A 110 7.22 -4.96 15.28
N ASP A 111 8.08 -5.62 14.50
CA ASP A 111 9.53 -5.71 14.74
C ASP A 111 10.30 -4.42 14.41
N GLY A 112 9.63 -3.40 13.85
CA GLY A 112 10.22 -2.13 13.44
C GLY A 112 10.97 -2.21 12.12
N LEU A 113 10.95 -3.34 11.42
CA LEU A 113 11.65 -3.54 10.15
C LEU A 113 10.74 -3.28 8.96
N TRP A 114 11.36 -2.83 7.86
CA TRP A 114 10.73 -2.90 6.55
C TRP A 114 10.85 -4.31 6.00
N TRP A 115 9.76 -4.78 5.40
CA TRP A 115 9.67 -6.07 4.74
C TRP A 115 9.23 -5.88 3.30
N ALA A 116 9.67 -6.75 2.41
CA ALA A 116 9.33 -6.70 1.00
C ALA A 116 9.05 -8.09 0.43
N THR A 117 8.14 -8.15 -0.54
CA THR A 117 8.08 -9.28 -1.47
C THR A 117 9.18 -9.10 -2.50
N VAL A 118 10.04 -10.11 -2.65
CA VAL A 118 11.14 -10.11 -3.62
C VAL A 118 10.94 -11.21 -4.65
N THR A 119 11.29 -10.91 -5.90
CA THR A 119 11.30 -11.87 -7.01
C THR A 119 12.68 -11.87 -7.64
N TYR A 120 13.37 -13.01 -7.65
CA TYR A 120 14.74 -13.11 -8.15
C TYR A 120 15.01 -14.46 -8.81
N ARG A 121 16.02 -14.51 -9.68
CA ARG A 121 16.40 -15.74 -10.39
C ARG A 121 17.56 -16.43 -9.68
N LYS A 122 17.30 -17.60 -9.10
CA LYS A 122 18.28 -18.43 -8.39
C LYS A 122 18.48 -19.75 -9.13
N GLN A 123 19.71 -20.02 -9.57
CA GLN A 123 20.07 -21.29 -10.24
C GLN A 123 19.14 -21.66 -11.41
N GLY A 124 18.71 -20.67 -12.18
CA GLY A 124 17.80 -20.86 -13.31
C GLY A 124 16.31 -20.86 -12.95
N GLN A 125 15.94 -20.96 -11.68
CA GLN A 125 14.55 -20.90 -11.19
C GLN A 125 14.16 -19.49 -10.75
N MET A 126 12.90 -19.12 -10.99
CA MET A 126 12.33 -17.88 -10.44
C MET A 126 11.80 -18.16 -9.03
N VAL A 127 12.21 -17.36 -8.05
CA VAL A 127 11.81 -17.49 -6.64
C VAL A 127 11.11 -16.21 -6.24
N THR A 128 9.94 -16.33 -5.59
CA THR A 128 9.21 -15.21 -4.98
C THR A 128 9.01 -15.50 -3.50
N GLU A 129 9.48 -14.61 -2.63
CA GLU A 129 9.40 -14.78 -1.17
C GLU A 129 9.38 -13.43 -0.45
N VAL A 130 9.15 -13.44 0.86
CA VAL A 130 9.12 -12.24 1.69
C VAL A 130 10.41 -12.13 2.51
N ARG A 131 11.09 -10.99 2.42
CA ARG A 131 12.39 -10.73 3.04
C ARG A 131 12.38 -9.44 3.85
N SER A 132 13.15 -9.43 4.93
CA SER A 132 13.35 -8.23 5.74
C SER A 132 14.37 -7.29 5.08
N GLN A 133 14.42 -6.04 5.50
CA GLN A 133 15.39 -5.05 5.01
C GLN A 133 16.86 -5.45 5.15
N HIS A 134 17.19 -6.40 6.03
CA HIS A 134 18.57 -6.87 6.20
C HIS A 134 19.04 -7.76 5.05
N ASP A 135 18.10 -8.46 4.39
CA ASP A 135 18.38 -9.39 3.29
C ASP A 135 18.25 -8.72 1.92
N ILE A 136 18.17 -7.40 1.88
CA ILE A 136 17.87 -6.62 0.69
C ILE A 136 18.83 -5.44 0.56
N ARG A 137 19.36 -5.21 -0.64
CA ARG A 137 20.13 -4.01 -0.97
C ARG A 137 19.56 -3.32 -2.20
N ALA A 138 19.62 -1.99 -2.19
CA ALA A 138 19.37 -1.21 -3.40
C ALA A 138 20.48 -1.49 -4.43
N ARG A 139 20.09 -1.49 -5.71
CA ARG A 139 21.00 -1.52 -6.84
C ARG A 139 21.23 -0.12 -7.37
#